data_AF-A0A9W6NPI0-F1
#
_entry.id   AF-A0A9W6NPI0-F1
#
_cell.length_a   1.000
_cell.length_b   1.000
_cell.length_c   1.000
_cell.angle_alpha   90.00
_cell.angle_beta   90.00
_cell.angle_gamma   90.00
#
_symmetry.space_group_name_H-M   'P 1'
#
loop_
_entity.id
_entity.type
_entity.pdbx_description
1 polymer ?
#
loop_
_entity_poly.entity_id
_entity_poly.type
_entity_poly.pdbx_seq_one_letter_code
_entity_poly.pdbx_strand_id
1 'polypeptide(L)'
;MAAGGPYPGMAITRSRYRTASSAGALVAFLLVLIFGSPWYVDWTQQGDRGIFLETLAWPAWDFDTNAAVRDVLGADLKAILLIVFTWLFITLLVGAQLASARGTISAIFTGWAAYMFAAALAAFLTSFLLPNPSFSAATANAAAGAGYGLIVGWIIGLATMAGRRP
;
A
#
# COMPACT_ATOMS: atom_id res chain seq x y z
N MET A 1 17.01 48.53 -10.18
CA MET A 1 15.75 47.79 -9.92
C MET A 1 15.89 46.42 -10.57
N ALA A 2 16.14 45.37 -9.78
CA ALA A 2 16.30 44.01 -10.28
C ALA A 2 14.96 43.26 -10.15
N ALA A 3 14.38 42.88 -11.28
CA ALA A 3 13.17 42.07 -11.33
C ALA A 3 13.53 40.61 -11.03
N GLY A 4 13.04 40.09 -9.89
CA GLY A 4 13.13 38.67 -9.55
C GLY A 4 12.19 37.86 -10.44
N GLY A 5 12.76 37.15 -11.41
CA GLY A 5 12.01 36.19 -12.23
C GLY A 5 11.55 34.98 -11.40
N PRO A 6 10.38 34.40 -11.70
CA PRO A 6 9.87 33.24 -10.98
C PRO A 6 10.79 32.03 -11.17
N TYR A 7 11.29 31.46 -10.06
CA TYR A 7 12.21 30.33 -10.04
C TYR A 7 11.62 29.11 -10.78
N PRO A 8 12.10 28.74 -11.97
CA PRO A 8 11.53 27.65 -12.77
C PRO A 8 11.76 26.25 -12.17
N GLY A 9 12.62 26.12 -11.15
CA GLY A 9 12.94 24.85 -10.50
C GLY A 9 11.85 24.30 -9.56
N MET A 10 10.94 25.14 -9.06
CA MET A 10 10.00 24.74 -8.01
C MET A 10 8.73 24.05 -8.56
N ALA A 11 8.35 24.31 -9.82
CA ALA A 11 7.16 23.72 -10.44
C ALA A 11 7.42 22.31 -11.01
N ILE A 12 8.60 22.08 -11.59
CA ILE A 12 8.95 20.82 -12.28
C ILE A 12 9.17 19.67 -11.30
N THR A 13 9.64 19.98 -10.10
CA THR A 13 9.80 18.99 -9.03
C THR A 13 8.42 18.51 -8.55
N ARG A 14 7.49 19.44 -8.30
CA ARG A 14 6.13 19.12 -7.80
C ARG A 14 5.32 18.21 -8.73
N SER A 15 5.41 18.38 -10.05
CA SER A 15 4.66 17.55 -11.02
C SER A 15 5.17 16.09 -11.05
N ARG A 16 6.50 15.90 -11.02
CA ARG A 16 7.16 14.59 -11.06
C ARG A 16 6.96 13.76 -9.79
N TYR A 17 6.75 14.41 -8.65
CA TYR A 17 6.41 13.73 -7.39
C TYR A 17 4.99 13.19 -7.39
N ARG A 18 4.05 13.95 -7.96
CA ARG A 18 2.64 13.55 -8.02
C ARG A 18 2.47 12.28 -8.86
N THR A 19 3.22 12.14 -9.96
CA THR A 19 3.21 10.96 -10.82
C THR A 19 3.81 9.71 -10.15
N ALA A 20 4.90 9.86 -9.38
CA ALA A 20 5.50 8.74 -8.67
C ALA A 20 4.61 8.18 -7.55
N SER A 21 4.00 9.05 -6.73
CA SER A 21 3.06 8.63 -5.69
C SER A 21 1.79 8.01 -6.29
N SER A 22 1.28 8.56 -7.40
CA SER A 22 0.13 7.98 -8.08
C SER A 22 0.43 6.61 -8.70
N ALA A 23 1.64 6.40 -9.25
CA ALA A 23 2.02 5.11 -9.83
C ALA A 23 2.07 4.01 -8.77
N GLY A 24 2.70 4.26 -7.62
CA GLY A 24 2.73 3.30 -6.51
C GLY A 24 1.34 2.99 -5.95
N ALA A 25 0.50 4.02 -5.79
CA ALA A 25 -0.87 3.84 -5.32
C ALA A 25 -1.77 3.12 -6.34
N LEU A 26 -1.63 3.39 -7.64
CA LEU A 26 -2.35 2.69 -8.70
C LEU A 26 -1.97 1.22 -8.76
N VAL A 27 -0.68 0.89 -8.64
CA VAL A 27 -0.23 -0.51 -8.61
C VAL A 27 -0.72 -1.21 -7.34
N ALA A 28 -0.68 -0.54 -6.18
CA ALA A 28 -1.28 -1.08 -4.96
C ALA A 28 -2.79 -1.34 -5.13
N PHE A 29 -3.52 -0.40 -5.73
CA PHE A 29 -4.94 -0.56 -6.06
C PHE A 29 -5.17 -1.75 -6.99
N LEU A 30 -4.41 -1.88 -8.08
CA LEU A 30 -4.54 -3.00 -9.00
C LEU A 30 -4.20 -4.35 -8.36
N LEU A 31 -3.15 -4.41 -7.53
CA LEU A 31 -2.79 -5.63 -6.80
C LEU A 31 -3.94 -6.08 -5.90
N VAL A 32 -4.47 -5.15 -5.10
CA VAL A 32 -5.58 -5.42 -4.17
C VAL A 32 -6.87 -5.75 -4.91
N LEU A 33 -7.14 -5.10 -6.04
CA LEU A 33 -8.33 -5.35 -6.84
C LEU A 33 -8.30 -6.72 -7.52
N ILE A 34 -7.15 -7.10 -8.08
CA ILE A 34 -7.00 -8.35 -8.83
C ILE A 34 -6.88 -9.53 -7.87
N PHE A 35 -5.95 -9.47 -6.92
CA PHE A 35 -5.62 -10.59 -6.04
C PHE A 35 -6.49 -10.65 -4.79
N GLY A 36 -7.15 -9.56 -4.40
CA GLY A 36 -8.16 -9.58 -3.34
C GLY A 36 -9.54 -10.06 -3.80
N SER A 37 -9.68 -10.48 -5.06
CA SER A 37 -10.97 -10.92 -5.60
C SER A 37 -11.41 -12.27 -5.01
N PRO A 38 -12.71 -12.49 -4.71
CA PRO A 38 -13.18 -13.73 -4.08
C PRO A 38 -12.79 -14.99 -4.87
N TRP A 39 -12.82 -14.92 -6.20
CA TRP A 39 -12.43 -16.04 -7.06
C TRP A 39 -10.95 -16.42 -6.89
N TYR A 40 -10.06 -15.44 -6.72
CA TYR A 40 -8.64 -15.70 -6.51
C TYR A 40 -8.42 -16.29 -5.12
N VAL A 41 -9.07 -15.71 -4.11
CA VAL A 41 -9.01 -16.17 -2.72
C VAL A 41 -9.50 -17.61 -2.61
N ASP A 42 -10.68 -17.93 -3.15
CA ASP A 42 -11.24 -19.28 -3.15
C ASP A 42 -10.33 -20.28 -3.87
N TRP A 43 -9.75 -19.88 -5.00
CA TRP A 43 -8.81 -20.70 -5.74
C TRP A 43 -7.51 -20.98 -4.96
N THR A 44 -7.02 -20.00 -4.19
CA THR A 44 -5.86 -20.19 -3.30
C THR A 44 -6.16 -21.08 -2.11
N GLN A 45 -7.39 -21.12 -1.63
CA GLN A 45 -7.78 -21.96 -0.48
C GLN A 45 -8.00 -23.44 -0.83
N GLN A 46 -8.11 -23.79 -2.12
CA GLN A 46 -8.36 -25.16 -2.59
C GLN A 46 -7.12 -26.09 -2.57
N GLY A 47 -5.95 -25.63 -2.13
CA GLY A 47 -4.75 -26.45 -2.01
C GLY A 47 -3.51 -25.60 -1.71
N ASP A 48 -2.35 -26.26 -1.57
CA ASP A 48 -1.07 -25.56 -1.39
C ASP A 48 -0.67 -24.88 -2.71
N ARG A 49 -0.68 -23.54 -2.72
CA ARG A 49 -0.25 -22.71 -3.86
C ARG A 49 1.12 -22.10 -3.64
N GLY A 50 1.73 -22.36 -2.50
CA GLY A 50 2.96 -21.72 -2.06
C GLY A 50 2.71 -20.33 -1.45
N ILE A 51 3.57 -20.01 -0.47
CA ILE A 51 3.44 -18.85 0.40
C ILE A 51 3.25 -17.51 -0.33
N PHE A 52 3.82 -17.34 -1.52
CA PHE A 52 3.70 -16.09 -2.28
C PHE A 52 2.29 -15.88 -2.82
N LEU A 53 1.70 -16.90 -3.45
CA LEU A 53 0.36 -16.81 -4.04
C LEU A 53 -0.72 -16.70 -2.97
N GLU A 54 -0.53 -17.41 -1.86
CA GLU A 54 -1.40 -17.32 -0.67
C GLU A 54 -1.30 -15.93 -0.01
N THR A 55 -0.10 -15.35 0.06
CA THR A 55 0.08 -14.00 0.59
C THR A 55 -0.64 -12.95 -0.27
N LEU A 56 -0.68 -13.13 -1.60
CA LEU A 56 -1.38 -12.20 -2.50
C LEU A 56 -2.90 -12.17 -2.29
N ALA A 57 -3.50 -13.23 -1.74
CA ALA A 57 -4.93 -13.30 -1.45
C ALA A 57 -5.36 -12.33 -0.31
N TRP A 58 -4.39 -11.74 0.37
CA TRP A 58 -4.59 -10.73 1.40
C TRP A 58 -4.22 -9.35 0.84
N PRO A 59 -4.97 -8.24 1.08
CA PRO A 59 -6.32 -8.17 1.64
C PRO A 59 -7.38 -8.59 0.61
N ALA A 60 -8.42 -9.29 1.07
CA ALA A 60 -9.55 -9.73 0.25
C ALA A 60 -10.72 -8.74 0.34
N TRP A 61 -11.42 -8.56 -0.78
CA TRP A 61 -12.73 -7.89 -0.85
C TRP A 61 -13.83 -8.91 -0.62
N ASP A 62 -14.89 -8.49 0.06
CA ASP A 62 -16.10 -9.30 0.19
C ASP A 62 -17.24 -8.62 -0.56
N PHE A 63 -17.69 -9.23 -1.65
CA PHE A 63 -18.80 -8.72 -2.47
C PHE A 63 -20.13 -9.40 -2.14
N ASP A 64 -20.22 -10.19 -1.06
CA ASP A 64 -21.46 -10.86 -0.71
C ASP A 64 -22.50 -9.87 -0.16
N THR A 65 -23.51 -9.59 -0.98
CA THR A 65 -24.67 -8.77 -0.60
C THR A 65 -25.54 -9.37 0.51
N ASN A 66 -25.33 -10.64 0.88
CA ASN A 66 -26.06 -11.32 1.95
C ASN A 66 -25.29 -11.39 3.27
N ALA A 67 -23.99 -11.04 3.27
CA ALA A 67 -23.20 -10.98 4.48
C ALA A 67 -23.65 -9.79 5.36
N ALA A 68 -23.41 -9.90 6.67
CA ALA A 68 -23.70 -8.79 7.57
C ALA A 68 -22.91 -7.56 7.10
N VAL A 69 -23.59 -6.42 6.93
CA VAL A 69 -23.00 -5.17 6.43
C VAL A 69 -21.70 -4.81 7.17
N ARG A 70 -21.58 -5.19 8.44
CA ARG A 70 -20.38 -5.01 9.27
C ARG A 70 -19.16 -5.79 8.78
N ASP A 71 -19.34 -7.00 8.26
CA ASP A 71 -18.25 -7.88 7.83
C ASP A 71 -17.74 -7.45 6.45
N VAL A 72 -18.66 -7.11 5.53
CA VAL A 72 -18.36 -6.50 4.23
C VAL A 72 -17.60 -5.18 4.41
N LEU A 73 -18.11 -4.30 5.29
CA LEU A 73 -17.41 -3.05 5.60
C LEU A 73 -16.05 -3.28 6.25
N GLY A 74 -15.87 -4.33 7.05
CA GLY A 74 -14.59 -4.64 7.70
C GLY A 74 -13.50 -5.06 6.72
N ALA A 75 -13.84 -5.95 5.78
CA ALA A 75 -12.92 -6.43 4.75
C ALA A 75 -12.58 -5.33 3.74
N ASP A 76 -13.61 -4.65 3.23
CA ASP A 76 -13.46 -3.58 2.23
C ASP A 76 -12.71 -2.37 2.81
N LEU A 77 -12.99 -1.99 4.06
CA LEU A 77 -12.31 -0.88 4.71
C LEU A 77 -10.82 -1.18 4.88
N LYS A 78 -10.41 -2.44 5.14
CA LYS A 78 -9.01 -2.82 5.23
C LYS A 78 -8.27 -2.65 3.92
N ALA A 79 -8.88 -3.08 2.82
CA ALA A 79 -8.34 -2.91 1.48
C ALA A 79 -8.20 -1.41 1.13
N ILE A 80 -9.23 -0.61 1.41
CA ILE A 80 -9.22 0.84 1.19
C ILE A 80 -8.14 1.53 2.05
N LEU A 81 -8.06 1.22 3.34
CA LEU A 81 -7.04 1.79 4.24
C LEU A 81 -5.63 1.48 3.75
N LEU A 82 -5.39 0.24 3.29
CA LEU A 82 -4.08 -0.14 2.77
C LEU A 82 -3.69 0.71 1.55
N ILE A 83 -4.61 0.95 0.62
CA ILE A 83 -4.37 1.79 -0.56
C ILE A 83 -4.11 3.25 -0.14
N VAL A 84 -4.95 3.80 0.73
CA VAL A 84 -4.84 5.19 1.21
C VAL A 84 -3.54 5.41 1.99
N PHE A 85 -3.19 4.48 2.90
CA PHE A 85 -1.95 4.57 3.66
C PHE A 85 -0.73 4.38 2.76
N THR A 86 -0.79 3.51 1.76
CA THR A 86 0.30 3.38 0.78
C THR A 86 0.55 4.71 0.09
N TRP A 87 -0.50 5.37 -0.39
CA TRP A 87 -0.40 6.69 -1.01
C TRP A 87 0.16 7.75 -0.03
N LEU A 88 -0.32 7.75 1.21
CA LEU A 88 0.13 8.66 2.26
C LEU A 88 1.62 8.45 2.59
N PHE A 89 2.03 7.22 2.88
CA PHE A 89 3.41 6.88 3.25
C PHE A 89 4.38 7.13 2.09
N ILE A 90 4.01 6.80 0.85
CA ILE A 90 4.84 7.15 -0.31
C ILE A 90 4.98 8.68 -0.38
N THR A 91 3.90 9.43 -0.24
CA THR A 91 3.97 10.90 -0.29
C THR A 91 4.84 11.50 0.82
N LEU A 92 4.71 10.99 2.06
CA LEU A 92 5.47 11.46 3.22
C LEU A 92 6.96 11.07 3.13
N LEU A 93 7.27 9.79 2.88
CA LEU A 93 8.66 9.32 2.83
C LEU A 93 9.40 9.90 1.63
N VAL A 94 8.75 10.05 0.47
CA VAL A 94 9.37 10.69 -0.69
C VAL A 94 9.66 12.17 -0.43
N GLY A 95 8.78 12.85 0.32
CA GLY A 95 9.06 14.20 0.83
C GLY A 95 10.27 14.27 1.76
N ALA A 96 10.44 13.27 2.65
CA ALA A 96 11.58 13.19 3.57
C ALA A 96 12.91 12.85 2.86
N GLN A 97 12.87 12.14 1.72
CA GLN A 97 14.08 11.79 0.94
C GLN A 97 14.73 12.98 0.22
N LEU A 98 14.12 14.18 0.23
CA LEU A 98 14.78 15.39 -0.28
C LEU A 98 16.08 15.72 0.47
N ALA A 99 16.27 15.19 1.68
CA ALA A 99 17.43 15.49 2.52
C ALA A 99 18.60 14.49 2.44
N SER A 100 18.39 13.21 2.10
CA SER A 100 19.39 12.18 2.48
C SER A 100 19.92 11.21 1.41
N ALA A 101 19.29 10.95 0.27
CA ALA A 101 19.92 10.10 -0.76
C ALA A 101 19.24 10.17 -2.13
N ARG A 102 19.91 10.80 -3.10
CA ARG A 102 19.51 10.75 -4.52
C ARG A 102 19.99 9.44 -5.13
N GLY A 103 19.18 8.38 -5.07
CA GLY A 103 19.51 7.10 -5.69
C GLY A 103 18.28 6.28 -6.10
N THR A 104 18.37 5.62 -7.26
CA THR A 104 17.33 4.71 -7.80
C THR A 104 16.99 3.57 -6.83
N ILE A 105 18.00 3.06 -6.13
CA ILE A 105 17.86 2.00 -5.13
C ILE A 105 17.06 2.51 -3.92
N SER A 106 17.36 3.72 -3.46
CA SER A 106 16.65 4.38 -2.35
C SER A 106 15.14 4.52 -2.61
N ALA A 107 14.75 4.73 -3.88
CA ALA A 107 13.35 4.81 -4.29
C ALA A 107 12.60 3.47 -4.12
N ILE A 108 13.24 2.35 -4.43
CA ILE A 108 12.66 1.01 -4.27
C ILE A 108 12.44 0.74 -2.78
N PHE A 109 13.48 0.90 -1.97
CA PHE A 109 13.39 0.67 -0.52
C PHE A 109 12.34 1.58 0.13
N THR A 110 12.18 2.81 -0.35
CA THR A 110 11.15 3.73 0.12
C THR A 110 9.74 3.23 -0.20
N GLY A 111 9.47 2.84 -1.45
CA GLY A 111 8.16 2.29 -1.82
C GLY A 111 7.88 0.96 -1.11
N TRP A 112 8.92 0.14 -0.94
CA TRP A 112 8.82 -1.14 -0.22
C TRP A 112 8.49 -0.95 1.25
N ALA A 113 9.26 -0.11 1.96
CA ALA A 113 9.01 0.19 3.37
C ALA A 113 7.66 0.88 3.56
N ALA A 114 7.29 1.83 2.70
CA ALA A 114 6.00 2.50 2.74
C ALA A 114 4.85 1.49 2.68
N TYR A 115 4.95 0.48 1.80
CA TYR A 115 3.92 -0.56 1.68
C TYR A 115 3.86 -1.48 2.91
N MET A 116 5.01 -1.84 3.50
CA MET A 116 5.05 -2.59 4.76
C MET A 116 4.32 -1.87 5.88
N PHE A 117 4.63 -0.59 6.10
CA PHE A 117 3.99 0.22 7.14
C PHE A 117 2.52 0.48 6.86
N ALA A 118 2.15 0.70 5.60
CA ALA A 118 0.75 0.86 5.19
C ALA A 118 -0.06 -0.40 5.51
N ALA A 119 0.45 -1.58 5.15
CA ALA A 119 -0.22 -2.84 5.39
C ALA A 119 -0.33 -3.18 6.88
N ALA A 120 0.73 -2.93 7.65
CA ALA A 120 0.73 -3.10 9.10
C ALA A 120 -0.32 -2.20 9.77
N LEU A 121 -0.36 -0.91 9.39
CA LEU A 121 -1.29 0.06 9.98
C LEU A 121 -2.74 -0.22 9.58
N ALA A 122 -2.99 -0.62 8.33
CA ALA A 122 -4.31 -1.03 7.88
C ALA A 122 -4.82 -2.24 8.68
N ALA A 123 -3.97 -3.27 8.86
CA ALA A 123 -4.32 -4.45 9.64
C ALA A 123 -4.51 -4.14 11.14
N PHE A 124 -3.69 -3.25 11.71
CA PHE A 124 -3.82 -2.79 13.09
C PHE A 124 -5.16 -2.11 13.34
N LEU A 125 -5.53 -1.13 12.51
CA LEU A 125 -6.76 -0.35 12.70
C LEU A 125 -8.01 -1.19 12.44
N THR A 126 -7.98 -2.03 11.41
CA THR A 126 -9.12 -2.90 11.08
C THR A 126 -9.36 -3.98 12.12
N SER A 127 -8.31 -4.39 12.87
CA SER A 127 -8.46 -5.35 13.98
C SER A 127 -9.41 -4.87 15.09
N PHE A 128 -9.63 -3.56 15.24
CA PHE A 128 -10.57 -3.04 16.24
C PHE A 128 -12.04 -3.14 15.83
N LEU A 129 -12.30 -3.47 14.56
CA LEU A 129 -13.66 -3.62 14.03
C LEU A 129 -14.21 -5.04 14.20
N LEU A 130 -13.32 -6.01 14.47
CA LEU A 130 -13.66 -7.41 14.72
C LEU A 130 -14.50 -7.57 16.01
N PRO A 131 -15.27 -8.67 16.14
CA PRO A 131 -16.16 -8.90 17.28
C PRO A 131 -15.47 -8.90 18.65
N ASN A 132 -14.19 -9.29 18.72
CA ASN A 132 -13.40 -9.37 19.96
C ASN A 132 -12.12 -8.52 19.84
N PRO A 133 -12.23 -7.19 19.91
CA PRO A 133 -11.08 -6.31 19.73
C PRO A 133 -10.15 -6.43 20.96
N SER A 134 -8.87 -6.68 20.72
CA SER A 134 -7.83 -6.63 21.74
C SER A 134 -6.55 -6.06 21.17
N PHE A 135 -5.76 -5.40 22.02
CA PHE A 135 -4.49 -4.81 21.59
C PHE A 135 -3.48 -5.87 21.12
N SER A 136 -3.46 -7.03 21.77
CA SER A 136 -2.63 -8.17 21.36
C SER A 136 -3.04 -8.70 19.99
N ALA A 137 -4.34 -8.85 19.71
CA ALA A 137 -4.83 -9.23 18.40
C ALA A 137 -4.51 -8.16 17.34
N ALA A 138 -4.65 -6.88 17.67
CA ALA A 138 -4.31 -5.78 16.76
C ALA A 138 -2.83 -5.80 16.38
N THR A 139 -1.95 -6.04 17.36
CA THR A 139 -0.50 -6.13 17.12
C THR A 139 -0.13 -7.35 16.29
N ALA A 140 -0.76 -8.51 16.53
CA ALA A 140 -0.55 -9.71 15.72
C ALA A 140 -1.03 -9.50 14.27
N ASN A 141 -2.19 -8.86 14.08
CA ASN A 141 -2.69 -8.50 12.75
C ASN A 141 -1.77 -7.49 12.05
N ALA A 142 -1.23 -6.51 12.78
CA ALA A 142 -0.24 -5.58 12.25
C ALA A 142 1.02 -6.31 11.76
N ALA A 143 1.53 -7.27 12.53
CA ALA A 143 2.68 -8.08 12.14
C ALA A 143 2.40 -8.92 10.88
N ALA A 144 1.21 -9.52 10.78
CA ALA A 144 0.78 -10.23 9.58
C ALA A 144 0.68 -9.29 8.36
N GLY A 145 0.12 -8.09 8.53
CA GLY A 145 0.08 -7.07 7.48
C GLY A 145 1.47 -6.59 7.06
N ALA A 146 2.39 -6.41 8.01
CA ALA A 146 3.79 -6.12 7.72
C ALA A 146 4.44 -7.26 6.91
N GLY A 147 4.15 -8.53 7.25
CA GLY A 147 4.58 -9.71 6.51
C GLY A 147 4.10 -9.73 5.07
N TYR A 148 2.84 -9.36 4.83
CA TYR A 148 2.30 -9.15 3.49
C TYR A 148 3.09 -8.08 2.74
N GLY A 149 3.26 -6.89 3.34
CA GLY A 149 4.01 -5.81 2.71
C GLY A 149 5.48 -6.14 2.48
N LEU A 150 6.06 -7.03 3.30
CA LEU A 150 7.42 -7.53 3.13
C LEU A 150 7.54 -8.36 1.85
N ILE A 151 6.62 -9.30 1.66
CA ILE A 151 6.62 -10.24 0.53
C ILE A 151 6.21 -9.55 -0.78
N VAL A 152 5.28 -8.60 -0.74
CA VAL A 152 4.67 -8.01 -1.95
C VAL A 152 5.18 -6.59 -2.25
N GLY A 153 5.65 -5.86 -1.24
CA GLY A 153 5.92 -4.42 -1.37
C GLY A 153 7.10 -4.06 -2.28
N TRP A 154 7.96 -5.00 -2.66
CA TRP A 154 9.00 -4.75 -3.66
C TRP A 154 8.39 -4.39 -5.03
N ILE A 155 7.20 -4.89 -5.36
CA ILE A 155 6.45 -4.52 -6.58
C ILE A 155 6.11 -3.03 -6.55
N ILE A 156 5.67 -2.53 -5.40
CA ILE A 156 5.36 -1.11 -5.20
C ILE A 156 6.63 -0.27 -5.25
N GLY A 157 7.75 -0.76 -4.71
CA GLY A 157 9.06 -0.14 -4.84
C GLY A 157 9.49 0.05 -6.30
N LEU A 158 9.31 -0.98 -7.14
CA LEU A 158 9.61 -0.91 -8.57
C LEU A 158 8.67 0.07 -9.31
N ALA A 159 7.36 0.03 -9.02
CA ALA A 159 6.38 0.94 -9.61
C ALA A 159 6.66 2.41 -9.26
N THR A 160 7.01 2.67 -8.00
CA THR A 160 7.36 4.01 -7.51
C THR A 160 8.62 4.53 -8.19
N MET A 161 9.58 3.65 -8.49
CA MET A 161 10.78 4.01 -9.26
C MET A 161 10.43 4.34 -10.72
N ALA A 162 9.60 3.53 -11.37
CA ALA A 162 9.20 3.74 -12.76
C ALA A 162 8.52 5.11 -12.94
N GLY A 163 7.64 5.50 -12.01
CA GLY A 163 6.98 6.80 -12.02
C GLY A 163 7.90 8.01 -11.80
N ARG A 164 9.18 7.81 -11.46
CA ARG A 164 10.20 8.87 -11.36
C ARG A 164 11.03 9.02 -12.64
N ARG A 165 11.01 8.07 -13.57
CA ARG A 165 11.81 8.14 -14.82
C ARG A 165 11.16 9.14 -15.80
N PRO A 166 11.96 9.99 -16.48
CA PRO A 166 11.46 11.00 -17.42
C PRO A 166 10.96 10.40 -18.72
#